data_AF-A0A522AMV2-F1
#
_entry.id   AF-A0A522AMV2-F1
#
_cell.length_a   1.000
_cell.length_b   1.000
_cell.length_c   1.000
_cell.angle_alpha   90.00
_cell.angle_beta   90.00
_cell.angle_gamma   90.00
#
_symmetry.space_group_name_H-M   'P 1'
#
loop_
_entity.id
_entity.type
_entity.pdbx_description
1 polymer ?
#
loop_
_entity_poly.entity_id
_entity_poly.type
_entity_poly.pdbx_seq_one_letter_code
_entity_poly.pdbx_strand_id
1 'polypeptide(L)'
;AQATDKPALAALQKELRDRFGPLPAGVELLLAVAELKILASEKSVTSIEVEEGKLKLTRHGDFITLGGKFPRLTKKDAPGKLKEIKRLLLAL
;
A
#
# COMPACT_ATOMS: atom_id res chain seq x y z
N ALA A 1 10.94 2.18 8.33
CA ALA A 1 11.22 2.85 7.05
C ALA A 1 11.24 4.35 7.29
N GLN A 2 12.29 5.04 6.84
CA GLN A 2 12.54 6.46 7.13
C GLN A 2 11.79 7.43 6.18
N ALA A 3 11.39 6.98 4.99
CA ALA A 3 10.51 7.76 4.12
C ALA A 3 9.07 7.71 4.65
N THR A 4 8.59 8.85 5.17
CA THR A 4 7.28 8.97 5.82
C THR A 4 6.25 9.73 4.98
N ASP A 5 6.65 10.27 3.83
CA ASP A 5 5.80 10.98 2.89
C ASP A 5 6.13 10.61 1.43
N LYS A 6 5.23 10.99 0.51
CA LYS A 6 5.36 10.68 -0.92
C LYS A 6 6.61 11.31 -1.56
N PRO A 7 6.96 12.59 -1.29
CA PRO A 7 8.19 13.19 -1.81
C PRO A 7 9.46 12.43 -1.39
N ALA A 8 9.60 12.06 -0.12
CA ALA A 8 10.75 11.31 0.38
C ALA A 8 10.85 9.92 -0.25
N LEU A 9 9.71 9.23 -0.43
CA LEU A 9 9.69 7.94 -1.12
C LEU A 9 10.10 8.06 -2.60
N ALA A 10 9.65 9.11 -3.28
CA ALA A 10 10.03 9.38 -4.68
C ALA A 10 11.52 9.72 -4.81
N ALA A 11 12.07 10.51 -3.88
CA ALA A 11 13.49 10.82 -3.81
C ALA A 11 14.33 9.55 -3.60
N LEU A 12 13.93 8.69 -2.65
CA LEU A 12 14.58 7.41 -2.40
C LEU A 12 14.57 6.51 -3.64
N GLN A 13 13.43 6.41 -4.34
CA GLN A 13 13.31 5.63 -5.57
C GLN A 13 14.24 6.16 -6.67
N LYS A 14 14.40 7.49 -6.79
CA LYS A 14 15.32 8.12 -7.74
C LYS A 14 16.77 7.81 -7.38
N GLU A 15 17.14 7.96 -6.12
CA GLU A 15 18.49 7.65 -5.62
C GLU A 15 18.86 6.18 -5.88
N LEU A 16 17.95 5.24 -5.61
CA LEU A 16 18.17 3.83 -5.86
C LEU A 16 18.43 3.56 -7.35
N ARG A 17 17.67 4.19 -8.25
CA ARG A 17 17.89 4.03 -9.69
C ARG A 17 19.20 4.64 -10.17
N ASP A 18 19.54 5.81 -9.65
CA ASP A 18 20.77 6.53 -10.01
C ASP A 18 22.02 5.74 -9.60
N ARG A 19 22.00 5.16 -8.39
CA ARG A 19 23.16 4.47 -7.81
C ARG A 19 23.30 3.01 -8.22
N PHE A 20 22.18 2.34 -8.50
CA PHE A 20 22.16 0.88 -8.70
C PHE A 20 21.55 0.45 -10.05
N GLY A 21 21.08 1.39 -10.87
CA GLY A 21 20.44 1.09 -12.15
C GLY A 21 18.97 0.65 -12.01
N PRO A 22 18.43 -0.11 -12.98
CA PRO A 22 17.03 -0.53 -12.97
C PRO A 22 16.64 -1.28 -11.70
N LEU A 23 15.47 -0.98 -11.16
CA LEU A 23 15.00 -1.62 -9.93
C LEU A 23 14.55 -3.06 -10.20
N PRO A 24 15.04 -4.05 -9.44
CA PRO A 24 14.47 -5.39 -9.48
C PRO A 24 13.00 -5.39 -9.03
N ALA A 25 12.20 -6.34 -9.54
CA ALA A 25 10.76 -6.41 -9.25
C ALA A 25 10.43 -6.43 -7.73
N GLY A 26 11.26 -7.09 -6.92
CA GLY A 26 11.08 -7.10 -5.45
C GLY A 26 11.22 -5.71 -4.82
N VAL A 27 12.12 -4.87 -5.34
CA VAL A 27 12.31 -3.49 -4.85
C VAL A 27 11.14 -2.61 -5.26
N GLU A 28 10.60 -2.81 -6.47
CA GLU A 28 9.38 -2.11 -6.90
C GLU A 28 8.18 -2.45 -6.01
N LEU A 29 8.01 -3.73 -5.66
CA LEU A 29 6.98 -4.17 -4.71
C LEU A 29 7.18 -3.56 -3.32
N LEU A 30 8.43 -3.48 -2.84
CA LEU A 30 8.76 -2.87 -1.55
C LEU A 30 8.39 -1.38 -1.53
N LEU A 31 8.72 -0.64 -2.58
CA LEU A 31 8.36 0.78 -2.71
C LEU A 31 6.83 0.96 -2.78
N ALA A 32 6.13 0.07 -3.48
CA ALA A 32 4.66 0.08 -3.51
C ALA A 32 4.04 -0.16 -2.12
N VAL A 33 4.58 -1.10 -1.33
CA VAL A 33 4.14 -1.31 0.07
C VAL A 33 4.40 -0.07 0.94
N ALA A 34 5.55 0.59 0.76
CA ALA A 34 5.84 1.84 1.47
C ALA A 34 4.84 2.95 1.10
N GLU A 35 4.47 3.05 -0.18
CA GLU A 35 3.43 3.99 -0.63
C GLU A 35 2.08 3.69 0.04
N LEU A 36 1.68 2.42 0.12
CA LEU A 36 0.45 2.02 0.83
C LEU A 36 0.50 2.41 2.31
N LYS A 37 1.65 2.24 2.97
CA LYS A 37 1.82 2.64 4.38
C LYS A 37 1.60 4.14 4.55
N ILE A 38 2.20 4.97 3.68
CA ILE A 38 2.04 6.43 3.72
C ILE A 38 0.57 6.80 3.52
N LEU A 39 -0.07 6.25 2.48
CA LEU A 39 -1.47 6.52 2.18
C LEU A 39 -2.41 6.05 3.30
N ALA A 40 -2.15 4.90 3.91
CA ALA A 40 -2.91 4.43 5.06
C ALA A 40 -2.78 5.38 6.24
N SER A 41 -1.56 5.89 6.51
CA SER A 41 -1.32 6.88 7.55
C SER A 41 -2.07 8.19 7.30
N GLU A 42 -2.11 8.69 6.06
CA GLU A 42 -2.91 9.87 5.66
C GLU A 42 -4.41 9.67 5.94
N LYS A 43 -4.87 8.42 5.99
CA LYS A 43 -6.25 8.01 6.24
C LYS A 43 -6.45 7.45 7.66
N SER A 44 -5.52 7.64 8.60
CA SER A 44 -5.59 7.07 9.95
C SER A 44 -5.80 5.54 9.99
N VAL A 45 -5.48 4.83 8.92
CA VAL A 45 -5.52 3.37 8.86
C VAL A 45 -4.22 2.84 9.49
N THR A 46 -4.38 2.04 10.52
CA THR A 46 -3.30 1.50 11.36
C THR A 46 -2.89 0.08 10.97
N SER A 47 -3.77 -0.66 10.29
CA SER A 47 -3.48 -2.00 9.76
C SER A 47 -4.16 -2.23 8.42
N ILE A 48 -3.45 -2.93 7.53
CA ILE A 48 -3.92 -3.41 6.23
C ILE A 48 -3.69 -4.91 6.22
N GLU A 49 -4.76 -5.70 6.14
CA GLU A 49 -4.67 -7.15 6.12
C GLU A 49 -5.50 -7.72 4.97
N VAL A 50 -4.99 -8.77 4.34
CA VAL A 50 -5.71 -9.53 3.31
C VAL A 50 -5.88 -10.96 3.81
N GLU A 51 -7.11 -11.31 4.18
CA GLU A 51 -7.45 -12.63 4.69
C GLU A 51 -8.53 -13.26 3.81
N GLU A 52 -8.28 -14.47 3.30
CA GLU A 52 -9.18 -15.15 2.35
C GLU A 52 -9.61 -14.28 1.16
N GLY A 53 -8.74 -13.36 0.72
CA GLY A 53 -9.00 -12.39 -0.35
C GLY A 53 -9.84 -11.18 0.05
N LYS A 54 -10.29 -11.06 1.30
CA LYS A 54 -10.96 -9.86 1.84
C LYS A 54 -9.91 -8.88 2.35
N LEU A 55 -10.04 -7.61 1.98
CA LEU A 55 -9.26 -6.51 2.53
C LEU A 55 -9.90 -6.04 3.84
N LYS A 56 -9.19 -6.24 4.94
CA LYS A 56 -9.54 -5.76 6.27
C LYS A 56 -8.64 -4.57 6.59
N LEU A 57 -9.25 -3.41 6.84
CA LEU A 57 -8.54 -2.21 7.26
C LEU A 57 -8.94 -1.88 8.69
N THR A 58 -7.98 -1.51 9.52
CA THR A 58 -8.23 -1.15 10.93
C THR A 58 -7.91 0.32 11.17
N ARG A 59 -8.81 1.05 11.82
CA ARG A 59 -8.62 2.44 12.26
C ARG A 59 -9.13 2.57 13.69
N HIS A 60 -8.30 3.08 14.59
CA HIS A 60 -8.61 3.21 16.03
C HIS A 60 -9.05 1.90 16.72
N GLY A 61 -8.56 0.75 16.25
CA GLY A 61 -8.91 -0.57 16.79
C GLY A 61 -10.15 -1.20 16.14
N ASP A 62 -10.89 -0.45 15.33
CA ASP A 62 -12.11 -0.92 14.66
C ASP A 62 -11.87 -1.23 13.19
N PHE A 63 -12.63 -2.20 12.66
CA PHE A 63 -12.64 -2.51 11.24
C PHE A 63 -13.39 -1.46 10.43
N ILE A 64 -12.80 -1.04 9.32
CA ILE A 64 -13.47 -0.25 8.29
C ILE A 64 -14.13 -1.19 7.29
N THR A 65 -15.42 -0.98 7.02
CA THR A 65 -16.15 -1.65 5.95
C THR A 65 -16.60 -0.64 4.90
N LEU A 66 -16.66 -1.06 3.63
CA LEU A 66 -17.22 -0.25 2.54
C LEU A 66 -18.60 -0.82 2.20
N GLY A 67 -19.65 -0.03 2.39
CA GLY A 67 -21.03 -0.49 2.18
C GLY A 67 -21.42 -1.68 3.09
N GLY A 68 -20.89 -1.71 4.33
CA GLY A 68 -21.17 -2.75 5.32
C GLY A 68 -20.47 -4.09 5.06
N LYS A 69 -19.55 -4.17 4.10
CA LYS A 69 -18.78 -5.40 3.80
C LYS A 69 -17.28 -5.11 3.63
N PHE A 70 -16.46 -6.14 3.78
CA PHE A 70 -15.04 -6.07 3.41
C PHE A 70 -14.88 -6.17 1.89
N PRO A 71 -14.19 -5.23 1.24
CA PRO A 71 -13.85 -5.34 -0.18
C PRO A 71 -13.06 -6.63 -0.45
N ARG A 72 -13.29 -7.26 -1.60
CA ARG A 72 -12.54 -8.45 -2.01
C ARG A 72 -11.54 -8.09 -3.11
N LEU A 73 -10.28 -8.50 -2.93
CA LEU A 73 -9.26 -8.37 -3.98
C LEU A 73 -9.52 -9.40 -5.08
N THR A 74 -9.34 -8.97 -6.33
CA THR A 74 -9.64 -9.78 -7.52
C THR A 74 -8.38 -10.26 -8.23
N LYS A 75 -7.27 -9.53 -8.08
CA LYS A 75 -5.98 -9.87 -8.68
C LYS A 75 -5.28 -10.98 -7.91
N LYS A 76 -4.58 -11.83 -8.64
CA LYS A 76 -3.88 -13.00 -8.11
C LYS A 76 -2.40 -12.70 -7.83
N ASP A 77 -1.80 -11.84 -8.64
CA ASP A 77 -0.41 -11.42 -8.56
C ASP A 77 -0.22 -10.27 -7.53
N ALA A 78 0.99 -10.17 -6.98
CA ALA A 78 1.31 -9.17 -5.97
C ALA A 78 1.18 -7.72 -6.48
N PRO A 79 1.71 -7.32 -7.66
CA PRO A 79 1.53 -5.97 -8.19
C PRO A 79 0.05 -5.60 -8.36
N GLY A 80 -0.76 -6.53 -8.89
CA GLY A 80 -2.20 -6.34 -9.03
C GLY A 80 -2.90 -6.10 -7.69
N LYS A 81 -2.60 -6.91 -6.67
CA LYS A 81 -3.17 -6.75 -5.32
C LYS A 81 -2.80 -5.40 -4.70
N LEU A 82 -1.53 -4.98 -4.77
CA LEU A 82 -1.09 -3.70 -4.21
C LEU A 82 -1.79 -2.50 -4.90
N LYS A 83 -1.99 -2.56 -6.23
CA LYS A 83 -2.76 -1.55 -6.97
C LYS A 83 -4.23 -1.49 -6.54
N GLU A 84 -4.87 -2.63 -6.31
CA GLU A 84 -6.23 -2.68 -5.80
C GLU A 84 -6.35 -2.07 -4.40
N ILE A 85 -5.43 -2.41 -3.50
CA ILE A 85 -5.39 -1.86 -2.13
C ILE A 85 -5.19 -0.35 -2.18
N LYS A 86 -4.26 0.16 -3.02
CA LYS A 86 -4.06 1.61 -3.22
C LYS A 86 -5.35 2.31 -3.62
N ARG A 87 -6.07 1.77 -4.61
CA ARG A 87 -7.34 2.33 -5.08
C ARG A 87 -8.39 2.37 -3.97
N LEU A 88 -8.47 1.31 -3.16
CA LEU A 88 -9.41 1.23 -2.04
C LEU A 88 -9.06 2.22 -0.92
N LEU A 89 -7.79 2.38 -0.59
CA LEU A 89 -7.33 3.39 0.38
C LEU A 89 -7.59 4.82 -0.10
N LEU A 90 -7.44 5.11 -1.41
CA LEU A 90 -7.77 6.42 -1.97
C LEU A 90 -9.26 6.75 -1.90
N ALA A 91 -10.13 5.72 -1.88
CA ALA A 91 -11.58 5.85 -1.80
C ALA A 91 -12.14 5.91 -0.36
N LEU A 92 -11.29 5.74 0.67
CA LEU A 92 -11.63 5.99 2.07
C LEU A 92 -11.72 7.49 2.37
#